data_AF-A0A1C5W194-F1
#
_entry.id   AF-A0A1C5W194-F1
#
_cell.length_a   1.000
_cell.length_b   1.000
_cell.length_c   1.000
_cell.angle_alpha   90.00
_cell.angle_beta   90.00
_cell.angle_gamma   90.00
#
_symmetry.space_group_name_H-M   'P 1'
#
loop_
_entity.id
_entity.type
_entity.pdbx_description
1 polymer ?
#
loop_
_entity_poly.entity_id
_entity_poly.type
_entity_poly.pdbx_seq_one_letter_code
_entity_poly.pdbx_strand_id
1 'polypeptide(L)'
;MGGGVGVLDIIDIMADLYPYAGPGHWNDAEMLEVGNGGMSRDEYITHFSMWCMLATPLMAGNDLRKMDVETKEILTNKEVISVNQDKLGEQARRFMDMGEKEIWAKPLDNGELAVCFLNRTEDVWNLNYDWHKQTIYFADQINIHKKEYLIRDLWKHQNIGTTKEPTRCMIAPHGVLMVRLSLKK
;
A
#
# COMPACT_ATOMS: atom_id res chain seq x y z
N MET A 1 14.16 -11.31 25.87
CA MET A 1 13.23 -12.24 25.22
C MET A 1 11.98 -11.43 24.87
N GLY A 2 11.93 -10.83 23.68
CA GLY A 2 10.79 -10.04 23.20
C GLY A 2 10.20 -10.76 22.00
N GLY A 3 9.07 -11.42 22.19
CA GLY A 3 8.41 -12.26 21.17
C GLY A 3 7.50 -11.46 20.24
N GLY A 4 7.96 -10.31 19.74
CA GLY A 4 7.24 -9.56 18.72
C GLY A 4 7.53 -10.10 17.33
N VAL A 5 6.50 -10.21 16.50
CA VAL A 5 6.59 -10.54 15.07
C VAL A 5 6.84 -9.23 14.31
N GLY A 6 7.74 -9.20 13.33
CA GLY A 6 8.09 -7.98 12.59
C GLY A 6 7.00 -7.53 11.62
N VAL A 7 7.04 -6.27 11.17
CA VAL A 7 6.07 -5.71 10.19
C VAL A 7 6.00 -6.56 8.92
N LEU A 8 7.15 -6.97 8.38
CA LEU A 8 7.22 -7.80 7.17
C LEU A 8 6.69 -9.22 7.40
N ASP A 9 6.96 -9.81 8.57
CA ASP A 9 6.43 -11.13 8.91
C ASP A 9 4.89 -11.13 8.97
N ILE A 10 4.28 -10.07 9.52
CA ILE A 10 2.82 -9.89 9.52
C ILE A 10 2.29 -9.74 8.10
N ILE A 11 2.95 -8.95 7.24
CA ILE A 11 2.57 -8.81 5.83
C ILE A 11 2.57 -10.17 5.13
N ASP A 12 3.57 -11.00 5.38
CA ASP A 12 3.68 -12.34 4.80
C ASP A 12 2.57 -13.28 5.29
N ILE A 13 2.24 -13.25 6.58
CA ILE A 13 1.09 -14.00 7.14
C ILE A 13 -0.22 -13.57 6.47
N MET A 14 -0.41 -12.27 6.26
CA MET A 14 -1.64 -11.72 5.72
C MET A 14 -1.83 -11.98 4.22
N ALA A 15 -0.75 -12.26 3.48
CA ALA A 15 -0.74 -12.31 2.01
C ALA A 15 -1.85 -13.18 1.40
N ASP A 16 -2.11 -14.34 1.99
CA ASP A 16 -3.05 -15.34 1.48
C ASP A 16 -4.40 -15.34 2.22
N LEU A 17 -4.61 -14.40 3.15
CA LEU A 17 -5.84 -14.32 3.94
C LEU A 17 -6.94 -13.47 3.27
N TYR A 18 -6.67 -12.88 2.11
CA TYR A 18 -7.64 -12.06 1.36
C TYR A 18 -9.01 -12.72 1.11
N PRO A 19 -9.16 -14.07 0.95
CA PRO A 19 -10.48 -14.68 0.77
C PRO A 19 -11.39 -14.58 2.00
N TYR A 20 -10.83 -14.27 3.18
CA TYR A 20 -11.55 -14.26 4.46
C TYR A 20 -11.88 -12.84 4.95
N ALA A 21 -11.44 -11.78 4.25
CA ALA A 21 -11.72 -10.39 4.58
C ALA A 21 -12.76 -9.77 3.63
N GLY A 22 -13.61 -8.90 4.17
CA GLY A 22 -14.60 -8.16 3.41
C GLY A 22 -15.54 -7.33 4.28
N PRO A 23 -16.51 -6.62 3.68
CA PRO A 23 -17.47 -5.82 4.44
C PRO A 23 -18.15 -6.60 5.57
N GLY A 24 -17.88 -6.18 6.81
CA GLY A 24 -18.44 -6.79 8.03
C GLY A 24 -17.49 -7.71 8.79
N HIS A 25 -16.34 -8.10 8.23
CA HIS A 25 -15.31 -8.88 8.91
C HIS A 25 -13.93 -8.69 8.27
N TRP A 26 -12.92 -8.37 9.07
CA TRP A 26 -11.59 -8.02 8.58
C TRP A 26 -10.54 -8.90 9.24
N ASN A 27 -9.50 -9.27 8.49
CA ASN A 27 -8.30 -9.82 9.09
C ASN A 27 -7.61 -8.70 9.89
N ASP A 28 -7.25 -8.98 11.14
CA ASP A 28 -6.58 -8.04 12.02
C ASP A 28 -5.08 -8.32 12.01
N ALA A 29 -4.29 -7.36 11.53
CA ALA A 29 -2.84 -7.42 11.46
C ALA A 29 -2.16 -6.81 12.69
N GLU A 30 -2.85 -6.76 13.84
CA GLU A 30 -2.42 -6.09 15.07
C GLU A 30 -2.38 -4.55 14.94
N MET A 31 -2.12 -3.89 16.07
CA MET A 31 -2.10 -2.43 16.19
C MET A 31 -0.97 -1.78 15.36
N LEU A 32 -1.15 -0.49 15.04
CA LEU A 32 -0.15 0.34 14.39
C LEU A 32 0.93 0.79 15.38
N GLU A 33 2.19 0.56 15.03
CA GLU A 33 3.37 0.98 15.81
C GLU A 33 3.87 2.39 15.45
N VAL A 34 3.14 3.11 14.58
CA VAL A 34 3.54 4.44 14.08
C VAL A 34 3.80 5.43 15.22
N GLY A 35 5.04 5.89 15.33
CA GLY A 35 5.47 6.86 16.34
C GLY A 35 5.89 6.28 17.69
N ASN A 36 5.98 4.94 17.84
CA ASN A 36 6.47 4.31 19.08
C ASN A 36 7.99 4.25 19.22
N GLY A 37 8.73 4.66 18.18
CA GLY A 37 10.18 4.57 18.08
C GLY A 37 10.63 3.22 17.49
N GLY A 38 11.93 3.11 17.17
CA GLY A 38 12.52 1.86 16.67
C GLY A 38 12.36 1.59 15.17
N MET A 39 11.63 2.45 14.45
CA MET A 39 11.54 2.46 12.99
C MET A 39 11.86 3.85 12.44
N SER A 40 12.40 3.89 11.23
CA SER A 40 12.56 5.06 10.39
C SER A 40 11.20 5.55 9.86
N ARG A 41 11.19 6.78 9.32
CA ARG A 41 10.01 7.34 8.67
C ARG A 41 9.49 6.46 7.53
N ASP A 42 10.39 5.98 6.67
CA ASP A 42 10.02 5.15 5.51
C ASP A 42 9.41 3.82 5.96
N GLU A 43 9.93 3.21 7.04
CA GLU A 43 9.35 2.00 7.63
C GLU A 43 7.94 2.25 8.21
N TYR A 44 7.70 3.38 8.88
CA TYR A 44 6.35 3.74 9.32
C TYR A 44 5.38 3.99 8.17
N ILE A 45 5.84 4.66 7.11
CA ILE A 45 5.07 4.87 5.88
C ILE A 45 4.72 3.52 5.24
N THR A 46 5.68 2.60 5.17
CA THR A 46 5.49 1.24 4.66
C THR A 46 4.48 0.47 5.49
N HIS A 47 4.65 0.44 6.81
CA HIS A 47 3.73 -0.21 7.75
C HIS A 47 2.30 0.33 7.59
N PHE A 48 2.12 1.65 7.64
CA PHE A 48 0.79 2.25 7.50
C PHE A 48 0.16 2.00 6.12
N SER A 49 0.97 2.09 5.05
CA SER A 49 0.51 1.82 3.68
C SER A 49 0.04 0.38 3.52
N MET A 50 0.80 -0.57 4.06
CA MET A 50 0.44 -1.99 3.96
C MET A 50 -0.77 -2.33 4.81
N TRP A 51 -0.94 -1.76 6.00
CA TRP A 51 -2.17 -1.92 6.78
C TRP A 51 -3.38 -1.36 6.02
N CYS A 52 -3.20 -0.23 5.33
CA CYS A 52 -4.26 0.32 4.49
C CYS A 52 -4.58 -0.55 3.28
N MET A 53 -3.57 -1.08 2.59
CA MET A 53 -3.73 -2.00 1.46
C MET A 53 -4.41 -3.30 1.89
N LEU A 54 -4.03 -3.84 3.06
CA LEU A 54 -4.57 -5.10 3.58
C LEU A 54 -5.98 -4.97 4.16
N ALA A 55 -6.57 -3.77 4.19
CA ALA A 55 -7.88 -3.50 4.76
C ALA A 55 -8.03 -3.97 6.24
N THR A 56 -6.94 -3.97 6.99
CA THR A 56 -6.95 -4.28 8.44
C THR A 56 -7.46 -3.08 9.25
N PRO A 57 -8.00 -3.29 10.46
CA PRO A 57 -8.30 -2.21 11.39
C PRO A 57 -7.09 -1.28 11.60
N LEU A 58 -7.33 0.03 11.55
CA LEU A 58 -6.31 1.06 11.79
C LEU A 58 -6.37 1.52 13.25
N MET A 59 -5.88 0.69 14.16
CA MET A 59 -5.83 0.99 15.60
C MET A 59 -4.47 1.54 15.99
N ALA A 60 -4.38 2.83 16.30
CA ALA A 60 -3.14 3.48 16.70
C ALA A 60 -2.66 2.96 18.08
N GLY A 61 -1.48 2.35 18.13
CA GLY A 61 -0.87 1.80 19.34
C GLY A 61 0.05 2.77 20.09
N ASN A 62 0.05 4.06 19.73
CA ASN A 62 0.95 5.09 20.26
C ASN A 62 0.27 6.06 21.25
N ASP A 63 1.05 6.89 21.94
CA ASP A 63 0.52 7.94 22.81
C ASP A 63 0.01 9.14 21.99
N LEU A 64 -1.28 9.12 21.66
CA LEU A 64 -1.95 10.18 20.88
C LEU A 64 -1.82 11.58 21.48
N ARG A 65 -1.54 11.72 22.78
CA ARG A 65 -1.37 13.03 23.44
C ARG A 65 -0.04 13.71 23.10
N LYS A 66 0.91 12.95 22.56
CA LYS A 66 2.31 13.37 22.35
C LYS A 66 2.84 13.03 20.95
N MET A 67 1.96 12.85 19.97
CA MET A 67 2.39 12.64 18.59
C MET A 67 3.18 13.84 18.07
N ASP A 68 4.33 13.57 17.46
CA ASP A 68 5.04 14.57 16.68
C ASP A 68 4.32 14.82 15.32
N VAL A 69 4.85 15.79 14.57
CA VAL A 69 4.26 16.20 13.29
C VAL A 69 4.29 15.05 12.29
N GLU A 70 5.39 14.31 12.21
CA GLU A 70 5.57 13.20 11.26
C GLU A 70 4.59 12.05 11.54
N THR A 71 4.48 11.61 12.79
CA THR A 71 3.52 10.59 13.23
C THR A 71 2.10 11.00 12.87
N LYS A 72 1.74 12.26 13.12
CA LYS A 72 0.42 12.80 12.79
C LYS A 72 0.19 12.84 11.28
N GLU A 73 1.18 13.24 10.49
CA GLU A 73 1.09 13.25 9.02
C GLU A 73 0.82 11.85 8.47
N ILE A 74 1.52 10.83 8.98
CA ILE A 74 1.33 9.43 8.58
C ILE A 74 -0.08 8.96 8.94
N LEU A 75 -0.47 9.05 10.23
CA LEU A 75 -1.74 8.53 10.73
C LEU A 75 -2.97 9.28 10.22
N THR A 76 -2.80 10.48 9.63
CA THR A 76 -3.93 11.30 9.14
C THR A 76 -3.93 11.51 7.63
N ASN A 77 -3.10 10.77 6.88
CA ASN A 77 -3.10 10.83 5.42
C ASN A 77 -4.44 10.34 4.86
N LYS A 78 -5.30 11.28 4.45
CA LYS A 78 -6.65 11.00 3.95
C LYS A 78 -6.68 10.14 2.70
N GLU A 79 -5.68 10.24 1.83
CA GLU A 79 -5.67 9.48 0.58
C GLU A 79 -5.30 8.02 0.81
N VAL A 80 -4.31 7.77 1.67
CA VAL A 80 -3.93 6.41 2.08
C VAL A 80 -5.05 5.76 2.90
N ILE A 81 -5.65 6.50 3.84
CA ILE A 81 -6.84 6.03 4.59
C ILE A 81 -8.02 5.74 3.66
N SER A 82 -8.21 6.50 2.59
CA SER A 82 -9.29 6.24 1.63
C SER A 82 -9.16 4.89 0.92
N VAL A 83 -7.95 4.34 0.80
CA VAL A 83 -7.72 3.00 0.26
C VAL A 83 -8.15 1.92 1.26
N ASN A 84 -7.86 2.13 2.55
CA ASN A 84 -8.33 1.24 3.63
C ASN A 84 -9.86 1.25 3.74
N GLN A 85 -10.46 2.44 3.70
CA GLN A 85 -11.91 2.66 3.88
C GLN A 85 -12.71 2.52 2.57
N ASP A 86 -12.09 1.98 1.52
CA ASP A 86 -12.77 1.81 0.24
C ASP A 86 -13.97 0.87 0.36
N LYS A 87 -15.10 1.24 -0.25
CA LYS A 87 -16.39 0.56 -0.10
C LYS A 87 -16.42 -0.85 -0.67
N LEU A 88 -15.56 -1.15 -1.64
CA LEU A 88 -15.45 -2.51 -2.17
C LEU A 88 -14.95 -3.47 -1.08
N GLY A 89 -14.16 -2.96 -0.13
CA GLY A 89 -13.74 -3.71 1.04
C GLY A 89 -12.84 -4.90 0.72
N GLU A 90 -12.18 -4.91 -0.43
CA GLU A 90 -11.24 -5.98 -0.76
C GLU A 90 -9.89 -5.76 -0.08
N GLN A 91 -9.33 -6.82 0.50
CA GLN A 91 -7.94 -6.87 0.91
C GLN A 91 -7.01 -6.93 -0.32
N ALA A 92 -5.90 -6.19 -0.29
CA ALA A 92 -4.88 -6.27 -1.33
C ALA A 92 -4.30 -7.68 -1.47
N ARG A 93 -3.95 -8.04 -2.71
CA ARG A 93 -3.25 -9.28 -3.01
C ARG A 93 -1.83 -8.98 -3.47
N ARG A 94 -0.88 -9.85 -3.10
CA ARG A 94 0.47 -9.82 -3.66
C ARG A 94 0.38 -10.21 -5.13
N PHE A 95 0.54 -9.22 -6.00
CA PHE A 95 0.43 -9.39 -7.45
C PHE A 95 1.72 -9.93 -8.05
N MET A 96 2.87 -9.41 -7.60
CA MET A 96 4.18 -9.89 -7.99
C MET A 96 5.10 -9.97 -6.78
N ASP A 97 5.85 -11.06 -6.71
CA ASP A 97 6.94 -11.28 -5.78
C ASP A 97 8.21 -11.45 -6.60
N MET A 98 9.17 -10.54 -6.43
CA MET A 98 10.48 -10.56 -7.09
C MET A 98 11.58 -10.81 -6.06
N GLY A 99 11.28 -11.54 -4.99
CA GLY A 99 12.10 -11.68 -3.79
C GLY A 99 11.84 -10.51 -2.85
N GLU A 100 12.87 -9.76 -2.48
CA GLU A 100 12.76 -8.62 -1.55
C GLU A 100 12.08 -7.35 -2.14
N LYS A 101 11.42 -7.49 -3.29
CA LYS A 101 10.68 -6.42 -3.97
C LYS A 101 9.34 -6.96 -4.41
N GLU A 102 8.28 -6.37 -3.90
CA GLU A 102 6.92 -6.86 -4.13
C GLU A 102 6.04 -5.78 -4.75
N ILE A 103 5.05 -6.23 -5.51
CA ILE A 103 3.96 -5.37 -5.99
C ILE A 103 2.66 -5.95 -5.45
N TRP A 104 1.93 -5.13 -4.72
CA TRP A 104 0.62 -5.45 -4.16
C TRP A 104 -0.44 -4.63 -4.88
N ALA A 105 -1.60 -5.20 -5.12
CA ALA A 105 -2.71 -4.48 -5.75
C ALA A 105 -4.04 -4.74 -5.04
N LYS A 106 -4.86 -3.70 -4.96
CA LYS A 106 -6.17 -3.70 -4.29
C LYS A 106 -7.19 -3.07 -5.23
N PRO A 107 -8.12 -3.84 -5.80
CA PRO A 107 -9.27 -3.28 -6.50
C PRO A 107 -10.02 -2.33 -5.56
N LEU A 108 -10.45 -1.19 -6.10
CA LEU A 108 -11.23 -0.20 -5.38
C LEU A 108 -12.60 -0.04 -6.05
N ASP A 109 -13.56 0.52 -5.32
CA ASP A 109 -14.85 0.90 -5.86
C ASP A 109 -14.71 1.87 -7.05
N ASN A 110 -15.69 1.88 -7.96
CA ASN A 110 -15.72 2.69 -9.19
C ASN A 110 -14.66 2.35 -10.24
N GLY A 111 -14.15 1.12 -10.26
CA GLY A 111 -13.19 0.67 -11.29
C GLY A 111 -11.85 1.39 -11.17
N GLU A 112 -11.41 1.61 -9.94
CA GLU A 112 -10.11 2.15 -9.60
C GLU A 112 -9.22 1.07 -8.98
N LEU A 113 -7.93 1.35 -8.84
CA LEU A 113 -6.96 0.37 -8.35
C LEU A 113 -5.90 1.05 -7.50
N ALA A 114 -5.68 0.58 -6.28
CA ALA A 114 -4.47 0.92 -5.53
C ALA A 114 -3.36 -0.09 -5.84
N VAL A 115 -2.14 0.40 -6.01
CA VAL A 115 -0.94 -0.42 -6.21
C VAL A 115 0.15 0.07 -5.25
N CYS A 116 0.76 -0.86 -4.53
CA CYS A 116 1.86 -0.57 -3.62
C CYS A 116 3.10 -1.34 -4.08
N PHE A 117 4.16 -0.61 -4.38
CA PHE A 117 5.49 -1.17 -4.67
C PHE A 117 6.28 -1.16 -3.37
N LEU A 118 6.54 -2.34 -2.82
CA LEU A 118 7.18 -2.53 -1.52
C LEU A 118 8.65 -2.90 -1.71
N ASN A 119 9.55 -2.07 -1.19
CA ASN A 119 10.97 -2.36 -1.13
C ASN A 119 11.32 -2.94 0.25
N ARG A 120 11.62 -4.23 0.31
CA ARG A 120 12.01 -4.92 1.56
C ARG A 120 13.53 -4.90 1.79
N THR A 121 14.29 -4.33 0.85
CA THR A 121 15.76 -4.29 0.91
C THR A 121 16.31 -3.06 1.62
N GLU A 122 17.57 -3.17 2.04
CA GLU A 122 18.41 -2.09 2.58
C GLU A 122 18.89 -1.11 1.49
N ASP A 123 18.62 -1.37 0.21
CA ASP A 123 19.07 -0.57 -0.92
C ASP A 123 17.93 0.20 -1.58
N VAL A 124 18.26 1.30 -2.27
CA VAL A 124 17.28 2.03 -3.09
C VAL A 124 16.80 1.17 -4.25
N TRP A 125 15.48 1.04 -4.40
CA TRP A 125 14.88 0.44 -5.60
C TRP A 125 14.63 1.50 -6.68
N ASN A 126 15.43 1.45 -7.74
CA ASN A 126 15.19 2.18 -8.99
C ASN A 126 14.04 1.50 -9.79
N LEU A 127 12.80 1.87 -9.50
CA LEU A 127 11.61 1.35 -10.17
C LEU A 127 11.57 1.82 -11.62
N ASN A 128 11.24 0.90 -12.52
CA ASN A 128 10.89 1.16 -13.92
C ASN A 128 9.80 0.17 -14.33
N TYR A 129 8.55 0.48 -13.95
CA TYR A 129 7.41 -0.42 -14.12
C TYR A 129 6.60 -0.04 -15.35
N ASP A 130 6.49 -0.97 -16.30
CA ASP A 130 5.71 -0.82 -17.52
C ASP A 130 4.35 -1.51 -17.33
N TRP A 131 3.30 -0.69 -17.25
CA TRP A 131 1.93 -1.11 -16.99
C TRP A 131 1.34 -2.02 -18.06
N HIS A 132 1.91 -2.01 -19.28
CA HIS A 132 1.44 -2.83 -20.39
C HIS A 132 2.11 -4.21 -20.47
N LYS A 133 3.08 -4.51 -19.59
CA LYS A 133 3.75 -5.83 -19.59
C LYS A 133 2.96 -6.92 -18.88
N GLN A 134 2.16 -6.57 -17.88
CA GLN A 134 1.46 -7.52 -17.03
C GLN A 134 0.04 -7.05 -16.76
N THR A 135 -0.88 -8.01 -16.64
CA THR A 135 -2.28 -7.74 -16.27
C THR A 135 -2.48 -8.13 -14.82
N ILE A 136 -3.02 -7.23 -14.00
CA ILE A 136 -3.49 -7.53 -12.65
C ILE A 136 -4.81 -8.30 -12.79
N TYR A 137 -4.68 -9.61 -12.97
CA TYR A 137 -5.75 -10.50 -13.47
C TYR A 137 -6.97 -10.61 -12.55
N PHE A 138 -6.85 -10.21 -11.28
CA PHE A 138 -7.95 -10.20 -10.31
C PHE A 138 -8.65 -8.84 -10.20
N ALA A 139 -8.21 -7.82 -10.96
CA ALA A 139 -8.83 -6.50 -11.00
C ALA A 139 -9.71 -6.36 -12.25
N ASP A 140 -10.81 -7.12 -12.32
CA ASP A 140 -11.63 -7.30 -13.54
C ASP A 140 -12.21 -6.00 -14.14
N GLN A 141 -12.40 -4.98 -13.30
CA GLN A 141 -12.92 -3.67 -13.73
C GLN A 141 -11.85 -2.79 -14.41
N ILE A 142 -10.58 -3.21 -14.37
CA ILE A 142 -9.43 -2.47 -14.87
C ILE A 142 -8.93 -3.10 -16.17
N ASN A 143 -8.80 -2.29 -17.22
CA ASN A 143 -8.23 -2.76 -18.48
C ASN A 143 -7.17 -1.78 -18.99
N ILE A 144 -5.98 -1.87 -18.41
CA ILE A 144 -4.83 -1.02 -18.73
C ILE A 144 -4.38 -1.15 -20.20
N HIS A 145 -4.62 -2.30 -20.85
CA HIS A 145 -4.28 -2.49 -22.26
C HIS A 145 -5.20 -1.76 -23.23
N LYS A 146 -6.41 -1.39 -22.79
CA LYS A 146 -7.41 -0.69 -23.62
C LYS A 146 -7.70 0.74 -23.15
N LYS A 147 -7.40 1.06 -21.90
CA LYS A 147 -7.73 2.34 -21.28
C LYS A 147 -6.49 2.90 -20.59
N GLU A 148 -6.34 4.22 -20.64
CA GLU A 148 -5.29 4.93 -19.93
C GLU A 148 -5.80 5.35 -18.55
N TYR A 149 -5.00 5.14 -17.51
CA TYR A 149 -5.31 5.53 -16.14
C TYR A 149 -4.35 6.61 -15.68
N LEU A 150 -4.87 7.62 -14.99
CA LEU A 150 -4.07 8.60 -14.26
C LEU A 150 -3.46 7.92 -13.02
N ILE A 151 -2.19 8.19 -12.76
CA ILE A 151 -1.46 7.62 -11.62
C ILE A 151 -1.23 8.73 -10.60
N ARG A 152 -1.81 8.57 -9.41
CA ARG A 152 -1.66 9.49 -8.28
C ARG A 152 -0.82 8.84 -7.17
N ASP A 153 0.29 9.46 -6.81
CA ASP A 153 1.08 9.14 -5.62
C ASP A 153 0.35 9.66 -4.38
N LEU A 154 -0.02 8.75 -3.48
CA LEU A 154 -0.88 9.03 -2.33
C LEU A 154 -0.12 9.69 -1.16
N TRP A 155 1.20 9.55 -1.12
CA TRP A 155 2.04 10.17 -0.09
C TRP A 155 2.52 11.55 -0.53
N LYS A 156 2.77 11.75 -1.83
CA LYS A 156 3.11 13.07 -2.39
C LYS A 156 1.89 13.91 -2.76
N HIS A 157 0.68 13.34 -2.71
CA HIS A 157 -0.56 13.99 -3.13
C HIS A 157 -0.50 14.54 -4.55
N GLN A 158 0.22 13.85 -5.45
CA GLN A 158 0.56 14.35 -6.77
C GLN A 158 0.26 13.32 -7.86
N ASN A 159 -0.21 13.79 -9.01
CA ASN A 159 -0.28 12.96 -10.20
C ASN A 159 1.12 12.83 -10.81
N ILE A 160 1.61 11.61 -10.96
CA ILE A 160 3.00 11.32 -11.38
C ILE A 160 3.08 10.79 -12.83
N GLY A 161 1.96 10.79 -13.55
CA GLY A 161 1.89 10.34 -14.93
C GLY A 161 0.64 9.51 -15.19
N THR A 162 0.71 8.67 -16.22
CA THR A 162 -0.38 7.78 -16.62
C THR A 162 0.18 6.40 -16.97
N THR A 163 -0.70 5.40 -17.08
CA THR A 163 -0.30 4.02 -17.42
C THR A 163 0.24 3.87 -18.85
N LYS A 164 0.14 4.92 -19.68
CA LYS A 164 0.68 4.94 -21.05
C LYS A 164 2.20 4.84 -21.08
N GLU A 165 2.87 5.41 -20.08
CA GLU A 165 4.33 5.42 -19.98
C GLU A 165 4.78 4.63 -18.74
N PRO A 166 6.01 4.07 -18.74
CA PRO A 166 6.52 3.40 -17.56
C PRO A 166 6.63 4.35 -16.36
N THR A 167 6.15 3.90 -15.20
CA THR A 167 6.37 4.60 -13.94
C THR A 167 7.81 4.40 -13.49
N ARG A 168 8.53 5.51 -13.34
CA ARG A 168 9.92 5.54 -12.88
C ARG A 168 10.04 6.32 -11.58
N CYS A 169 10.58 5.69 -10.55
CA CYS A 169 10.71 6.28 -9.22
C CYS A 169 11.89 5.64 -8.48
N MET A 170 12.49 6.36 -7.55
CA MET A 170 13.38 5.77 -6.56
C MET A 170 12.56 5.52 -5.29
N ILE A 171 12.51 4.26 -4.85
CA ILE A 171 11.89 3.87 -3.59
C ILE A 171 13.02 3.65 -2.58
N ALA A 172 12.97 4.34 -1.45
CA ALA A 172 13.97 4.25 -0.40
C ALA A 172 14.09 2.81 0.16
N PRO A 173 15.20 2.46 0.83
CA PRO A 173 15.28 1.26 1.66
C PRO A 173 14.07 1.17 2.59
N HIS A 174 13.48 -0.02 2.69
CA HIS A 174 12.27 -0.29 3.51
C HIS A 174 11.06 0.61 3.20
N GLY A 175 11.08 1.33 2.08
CA GLY A 175 10.05 2.27 1.68
C GLY A 175 9.02 1.68 0.71
N VAL A 176 8.01 2.48 0.41
CA VAL A 176 6.97 2.16 -0.57
C VAL A 176 6.72 3.29 -1.54
N LEU A 177 6.27 2.93 -2.75
CA LEU A 177 5.47 3.81 -3.59
C LEU A 177 4.03 3.29 -3.57
N MET A 178 3.10 4.06 -3.00
CA MET A 178 1.67 3.74 -3.00
C MET A 178 0.94 4.68 -3.95
N VAL A 179 0.32 4.10 -4.98
CA VAL A 179 -0.39 4.86 -6.01
C VAL A 179 -1.84 4.42 -6.14
N ARG A 180 -2.71 5.35 -6.56
CA ARG A 180 -4.07 5.08 -7.00
C ARG A 180 -4.20 5.37 -8.49
N LEU A 181 -4.77 4.41 -9.21
CA LEU A 181 -5.09 4.49 -10.62
C LEU A 181 -6.57 4.80 -10.78
N SER A 182 -6.87 5.87 -11.50
CA SER A 182 -8.24 6.25 -11.87
C SER A 182 -8.33 6.45 -13.38
N LEU A 183 -9.49 6.12 -13.97
CA LEU A 183 -9.68 6.22 -15.41
C LEU A 183 -9.41 7.66 -15.88
N LYS A 184 -8.48 7.82 -16.83
CA LYS A 184 -8.23 9.13 -17.45
C LYS A 184 -9.43 9.49 -18.32
N LYS A 185 -10.11 10.59 -17.98
CA LYS A 185 -11.22 11.14 -18.75
C LYS A 185 -10.72 11.83 -20.01
#